data_AF-A0A5E4FI52-F1
#
_entry.id   AF-A0A5E4FI52-F1
#
_cell.length_a   1.000
_cell.length_b   1.000
_cell.length_c   1.000
_cell.angle_alpha   90.00
_cell.angle_beta   90.00
_cell.angle_gamma   90.00
#
_symmetry.space_group_name_H-M   'P 1'
#
loop_
_entity.id
_entity.type
_entity.pdbx_description
1 polymer ?
#
loop_
_entity_poly.entity_id
_entity_poly.type
_entity_poly.pdbx_seq_one_letter_code
_entity_poly.pdbx_strand_id
1 'polypeptide(L)'
;MLRSASFSDDEQDEWERRLLDLLRVQTAGNVQEFSASNEEETKVHGQTVGELFWVMFDTVVEVKHKNNMFKCPLQHIKLTLDFLRPYIGTAELNLPNQDLEFVKIQIEKGVELVRKCSKQARCKKYEYTNKLFELNQYFQGLLDILMMRQARKDFQRVLNILRAWLARNVRAGNVKRQFGDVREQSGDVREGLVSLIKRTEERVVC
;
A
#
# COMPACT_ATOMS: atom_id res chain seq x y z
N MET A 1 -23.57 14.32 -30.23
CA MET A 1 -23.65 14.57 -28.77
C MET A 1 -22.59 13.70 -28.10
N LEU A 2 -21.48 14.28 -27.66
CA LEU A 2 -20.43 13.54 -26.94
C LEU A 2 -20.74 13.61 -25.44
N ARG A 3 -21.11 12.48 -24.83
CA ARG A 3 -21.27 12.34 -23.38
C ARG A 3 -19.89 12.51 -22.76
N SER A 4 -19.69 13.59 -22.01
CA SER A 4 -18.44 13.87 -21.33
C SER A 4 -18.25 12.89 -20.19
N ALA A 5 -17.23 12.04 -20.26
CA ALA A 5 -16.74 11.28 -19.11
C ALA A 5 -16.23 12.25 -18.04
N SER A 6 -17.06 12.50 -17.04
CA SER A 6 -16.71 12.98 -15.72
C SER A 6 -17.20 11.94 -14.74
N PHE A 7 -16.48 11.73 -13.63
CA PHE A 7 -17.06 11.05 -12.48
C PHE A 7 -18.36 11.78 -12.12
N SER A 8 -19.48 11.06 -12.11
CA SER A 8 -20.68 11.53 -11.42
C SER A 8 -20.54 11.24 -9.93
N ASP A 9 -21.33 11.92 -9.09
CA ASP A 9 -21.37 11.67 -7.65
C ASP A 9 -21.64 10.18 -7.35
N ASP A 10 -22.50 9.52 -8.15
CA ASP A 10 -22.78 8.08 -8.05
C ASP A 10 -21.55 7.21 -8.33
N GLU A 11 -20.72 7.60 -9.30
CA GLU A 11 -19.47 6.90 -9.57
C GLU A 11 -18.55 7.07 -8.36
N GLN A 12 -18.40 8.28 -7.84
CA GLN A 12 -17.54 8.57 -6.68
C GLN A 12 -17.91 7.74 -5.44
N ASP A 13 -19.20 7.65 -5.13
CA ASP A 13 -19.73 6.78 -4.07
C ASP A 13 -19.37 5.30 -4.30
N GLU A 14 -19.43 4.83 -5.55
CA GLU A 14 -19.04 3.47 -5.93
C GLU A 14 -17.53 3.25 -5.74
N TRP A 15 -16.70 4.24 -6.06
CA TRP A 15 -15.25 4.21 -5.81
C TRP A 15 -14.92 4.13 -4.34
N GLU A 16 -15.53 4.99 -3.51
CA GLU A 16 -15.30 4.96 -2.07
C GLU A 16 -15.75 3.64 -1.45
N ARG A 17 -16.90 3.09 -1.88
CA ARG A 17 -17.35 1.76 -1.46
C ARG A 17 -16.37 0.67 -1.86
N ARG A 18 -15.93 0.62 -3.13
CA ARG A 18 -14.97 -0.40 -3.59
C ARG A 18 -13.59 -0.24 -2.96
N LEU A 19 -13.13 0.99 -2.69
CA LEU A 19 -11.90 1.25 -1.96
C LEU A 19 -12.00 0.72 -0.52
N LEU A 20 -13.13 0.98 0.15
CA LEU A 20 -13.43 0.43 1.47
C LEU A 20 -13.49 -1.10 1.43
N ASP A 21 -14.13 -1.70 0.44
CA ASP A 21 -14.21 -3.15 0.31
C ASP A 21 -12.82 -3.77 0.06
N LEU A 22 -11.99 -3.14 -0.77
CA LEU A 22 -10.59 -3.54 -0.94
C LEU A 22 -9.81 -3.51 0.38
N LEU A 23 -10.07 -2.54 1.25
CA LEU A 23 -9.50 -2.49 2.60
C LEU A 23 -10.10 -3.55 3.54
N ARG A 24 -11.40 -3.86 3.41
CA ARG A 24 -12.12 -4.83 4.26
C ARG A 24 -11.83 -6.28 3.91
N VAL A 25 -11.72 -6.62 2.63
CA VAL A 25 -11.27 -7.94 2.13
C VAL A 25 -9.88 -8.29 2.68
N GLN A 26 -9.10 -7.29 3.06
CA GLN A 26 -7.82 -7.52 3.74
C GLN A 26 -7.95 -7.69 5.26
N THR A 27 -9.05 -7.32 5.90
CA THR A 27 -9.23 -7.42 7.37
C THR A 27 -9.83 -8.77 7.78
N ALA A 28 -10.64 -9.38 6.92
CA ALA A 28 -11.12 -10.74 7.12
C ALA A 28 -10.13 -11.76 6.55
N GLY A 29 -9.63 -12.69 7.37
CA GLY A 29 -8.96 -13.88 6.86
C GLY A 29 -9.94 -14.68 5.98
N ASN A 30 -9.50 -15.06 4.78
CA ASN A 30 -10.18 -15.87 3.76
C ASN A 30 -11.56 -16.46 4.12
N VAL A 31 -12.62 -16.08 3.38
CA VAL A 31 -13.68 -17.00 2.91
C VAL A 31 -14.25 -16.53 1.55
N GLN A 32 -14.03 -17.38 0.54
CA GLN A 32 -14.84 -17.81 -0.62
C GLN A 32 -15.99 -16.96 -1.25
N GLU A 33 -15.85 -16.74 -2.56
CA GLU A 33 -16.78 -16.96 -3.71
C GLU A 33 -18.28 -16.59 -3.57
N PHE A 34 -18.78 -15.71 -4.45
CA PHE A 34 -20.13 -15.90 -5.02
C PHE A 34 -20.34 -15.21 -6.39
N SER A 35 -20.90 -16.04 -7.28
CA SER A 35 -21.71 -15.87 -8.50
C SER A 35 -21.58 -14.65 -9.41
N ALA A 36 -21.37 -14.98 -10.68
CA ALA A 36 -21.59 -14.16 -11.86
C ALA A 36 -23.01 -13.59 -11.96
N SER A 37 -23.10 -12.35 -12.45
CA SER A 37 -24.25 -11.88 -13.21
C SER A 37 -23.80 -10.89 -14.29
N ASN A 38 -23.98 -11.35 -15.53
CA ASN A 38 -24.30 -10.66 -16.77
C ASN A 38 -23.35 -9.56 -17.26
N GLU A 39 -22.47 -9.97 -18.17
CA GLU A 39 -21.71 -9.14 -19.09
C GLU A 39 -22.65 -8.43 -20.07
N GLU A 40 -22.65 -7.10 -20.03
CA GLU A 40 -23.00 -6.29 -21.19
C GLU A 40 -21.68 -5.84 -21.82
N GLU A 41 -21.35 -6.49 -22.94
CA GLU A 41 -20.08 -6.39 -23.64
C GLU A 41 -19.81 -4.96 -24.12
N THR A 42 -18.82 -4.31 -23.50
CA THR A 42 -18.00 -3.30 -24.19
C THR A 42 -16.59 -3.85 -24.36
N LYS A 43 -16.38 -4.39 -25.56
CA LYS A 43 -15.12 -4.81 -26.17
C LYS A 43 -13.96 -3.85 -25.87
N VAL A 44 -13.11 -4.19 -24.89
CA VAL A 44 -11.74 -3.66 -24.79
C VAL A 44 -10.76 -4.82 -24.66
N HIS A 45 -10.03 -5.07 -25.73
CA HIS A 45 -8.96 -6.06 -25.81
C HIS A 45 -7.80 -5.69 -24.87
N GLY A 46 -7.43 -6.63 -24.00
CA GLY A 46 -6.02 -7.05 -23.79
C GLY A 46 -5.04 -6.10 -23.13
N GLN A 47 -5.41 -4.87 -22.75
CA GLN A 47 -4.49 -3.96 -22.07
C GLN A 47 -4.39 -4.27 -20.57
N THR A 48 -3.16 -4.44 -20.11
CA THR A 48 -2.83 -4.62 -18.69
C THR A 48 -2.92 -3.27 -17.96
N VAL A 49 -3.14 -3.31 -16.64
CA VAL A 49 -3.09 -2.09 -15.81
C VAL A 49 -1.73 -1.40 -15.93
N GLY A 50 -0.66 -2.18 -16.12
CA GLY A 50 0.69 -1.63 -16.31
C GLY A 50 0.81 -0.76 -17.54
N GLU A 51 0.27 -1.20 -18.67
CA GLU A 51 0.28 -0.43 -19.93
C GLU A 51 -0.55 0.84 -19.80
N LEU A 52 -1.77 0.74 -19.24
CA LEU A 52 -2.64 1.90 -19.02
C LEU A 52 -2.01 2.93 -18.09
N PHE A 53 -1.29 2.49 -17.06
CA PHE A 53 -0.58 3.41 -16.17
C PHE A 53 0.46 4.24 -16.92
N TRP A 54 1.26 3.61 -17.80
CA TRP A 54 2.27 4.36 -18.56
C TRP A 54 1.61 5.37 -19.49
N VAL A 55 0.50 5.01 -20.15
CA VAL A 55 -0.30 5.95 -20.94
C VAL A 55 -0.75 7.14 -20.10
N MET A 56 -1.22 6.90 -18.88
CA MET A 56 -1.62 7.95 -17.95
C MET A 56 -0.45 8.83 -17.51
N PHE A 57 0.68 8.22 -17.16
CA PHE A 57 1.89 8.93 -16.76
C PHE A 57 2.37 9.88 -17.86
N ASP A 58 2.50 9.38 -19.08
CA ASP A 58 2.96 10.15 -20.23
C ASP A 58 1.98 11.28 -20.57
N THR A 59 0.67 10.99 -20.52
CA THR A 59 -0.37 12.00 -20.75
C THR A 59 -0.29 13.15 -19.75
N VAL A 60 -0.07 12.86 -18.45
CA VAL A 60 0.11 13.89 -17.42
C VAL A 60 1.37 14.72 -17.67
N VAL A 61 2.49 14.08 -18.00
CA VAL A 61 3.75 14.76 -18.31
C VAL A 61 3.57 15.71 -19.50
N GLU A 62 2.96 15.23 -20.59
CA GLU A 62 2.75 16.00 -21.80
C GLU A 62 1.85 17.22 -21.55
N VAL A 63 0.68 17.01 -20.94
CA VAL A 63 -0.30 18.10 -20.74
C VAL A 63 0.23 19.13 -19.74
N LYS A 64 0.94 18.69 -18.69
CA LYS A 64 1.55 19.60 -17.72
C LYS A 64 2.54 20.57 -18.39
N HIS A 65 3.35 20.09 -19.33
CA HIS A 65 4.30 20.96 -20.04
C HIS A 65 3.62 22.02 -20.90
N LYS A 66 2.46 21.70 -21.48
CA LYS A 66 1.72 22.57 -22.39
C LYS A 66 0.70 23.48 -21.66
N ASN A 67 0.30 23.11 -20.44
CA ASN A 67 -0.82 23.75 -19.74
C ASN A 67 -0.41 24.47 -18.45
N ASN A 68 -0.20 25.78 -18.56
CA ASN A 68 0.09 26.62 -17.39
C ASN A 68 -1.09 26.75 -16.42
N MET A 69 -2.34 26.59 -16.88
CA MET A 69 -3.53 26.80 -16.05
C MET A 69 -3.74 25.67 -15.02
N PHE A 70 -3.47 24.43 -15.42
CA PHE A 70 -3.61 23.24 -14.56
C PHE A 70 -2.27 22.65 -14.10
N LYS A 71 -1.18 23.39 -14.27
CA LYS A 71 0.18 22.94 -13.94
C LYS A 71 0.31 22.39 -12.52
N CYS A 72 -0.29 23.07 -11.55
CA CYS A 72 -0.22 22.66 -10.14
C CYS A 72 -0.98 21.35 -9.87
N PRO A 73 -2.29 21.21 -10.19
CA PRO A 73 -3.00 19.93 -10.07
C PRO A 73 -2.32 18.77 -10.81
N LEU A 74 -1.84 19.00 -12.04
CA LEU A 74 -1.15 17.97 -12.82
C LEU A 74 0.21 17.57 -12.20
N GLN A 75 0.89 18.50 -11.52
CA GLN A 75 2.11 18.19 -10.77
C GLN A 75 1.81 17.29 -9.58
N HIS A 76 0.70 17.49 -8.86
CA HIS A 76 0.30 16.62 -7.77
C HIS A 76 0.00 15.20 -8.25
N ILE A 77 -0.79 15.06 -9.32
CA ILE A 77 -1.06 13.75 -9.94
C ILE A 77 0.25 13.07 -10.34
N LYS A 78 1.16 13.79 -11.02
CA LYS A 78 2.46 13.24 -11.41
C LYS A 78 3.23 12.69 -10.21
N LEU A 79 3.28 13.43 -9.09
CA LEU A 79 3.98 12.98 -7.89
C LEU A 79 3.37 11.69 -7.34
N THR A 80 2.04 11.61 -7.27
CA THR A 80 1.34 10.39 -6.85
C THR A 80 1.65 9.21 -7.78
N LEU A 81 1.66 9.43 -9.10
CA LEU A 81 2.04 8.39 -10.06
C LEU A 81 3.51 7.98 -9.93
N ASP A 82 4.42 8.91 -9.65
CA ASP A 82 5.83 8.60 -9.37
C ASP A 82 5.99 7.66 -8.17
N PHE A 83 5.18 7.83 -7.11
CA PHE A 83 5.13 6.91 -5.97
C PHE A 83 4.45 5.58 -6.28
N LEU A 84 3.49 5.56 -7.22
CA LEU A 84 2.82 4.34 -7.66
C LEU A 84 3.72 3.45 -8.53
N ARG A 85 4.65 4.03 -9.29
CA ARG A 85 5.55 3.32 -10.21
C ARG A 85 6.15 2.00 -9.68
N PRO A 86 6.74 1.92 -8.47
CA PRO A 86 7.30 0.66 -7.96
C PRO A 86 6.27 -0.46 -7.76
N TYR A 87 4.98 -0.15 -7.69
CA TYR A 87 3.90 -1.13 -7.50
C TYR A 87 3.31 -1.63 -8.82
N ILE A 88 3.78 -1.11 -9.95
CA ILE A 88 3.17 -1.35 -11.26
C ILE A 88 3.98 -2.41 -12.00
N GLY A 89 3.28 -3.43 -12.48
CA GLY A 89 3.91 -4.57 -13.14
C GLY A 89 4.36 -5.71 -12.22
N THR A 90 4.09 -5.67 -10.91
CA THR A 90 4.44 -6.80 -10.00
C THR A 90 3.54 -8.05 -10.16
N ALA A 91 2.95 -8.27 -11.35
CA ALA A 91 1.78 -9.12 -11.66
C ALA A 91 0.46 -8.58 -11.05
N GLU A 92 -0.09 -7.56 -11.72
CA GLU A 92 -1.44 -6.97 -11.61
C GLU A 92 -2.02 -6.83 -10.19
N LEU A 93 -1.34 -6.07 -9.33
CA LEU A 93 -1.84 -5.55 -8.05
C LEU A 93 -2.29 -6.60 -7.00
N ASN A 94 -2.27 -7.89 -7.32
CA ASN A 94 -2.95 -8.97 -6.57
C ASN A 94 -4.40 -8.59 -6.24
N LEU A 95 -5.12 -8.05 -7.22
CA LEU A 95 -6.53 -7.72 -7.09
C LEU A 95 -7.39 -8.81 -7.72
N PRO A 96 -8.63 -9.03 -7.22
CA PRO A 96 -9.65 -9.75 -7.96
C PRO A 96 -9.86 -9.14 -9.36
N ASN A 97 -10.20 -9.97 -10.34
CA ASN A 97 -10.37 -9.53 -11.74
C ASN A 97 -11.37 -8.35 -11.87
N GLN A 98 -12.46 -8.35 -11.09
CA GLN A 98 -13.44 -7.26 -11.10
C GLN A 98 -12.84 -5.93 -10.64
N ASP A 99 -12.05 -5.94 -9.56
CA ASP A 99 -11.38 -4.75 -9.05
C ASP A 99 -10.29 -4.27 -10.00
N LEU A 100 -9.62 -5.21 -10.67
CA LEU A 100 -8.62 -4.88 -11.68
C LEU A 100 -9.26 -4.16 -12.87
N GLU A 101 -10.40 -4.67 -13.37
CA GLU A 101 -11.13 -4.06 -14.47
C GLU A 101 -11.67 -2.67 -14.09
N PHE A 102 -12.16 -2.53 -12.87
CA PHE A 102 -12.54 -1.26 -12.29
C PHE A 102 -11.36 -0.27 -12.27
N VAL A 103 -10.16 -0.71 -11.85
CA VAL A 103 -8.96 0.12 -11.90
C VAL A 103 -8.63 0.56 -13.33
N LYS A 104 -8.75 -0.34 -14.33
CA LYS A 104 -8.51 0.03 -15.74
C LYS A 104 -9.43 1.14 -16.20
N ILE A 105 -10.74 1.01 -15.93
CA ILE A 105 -11.76 2.00 -16.31
C ILE A 105 -11.41 3.40 -15.76
N GLN A 106 -10.84 3.50 -14.55
CA GLN A 106 -10.43 4.82 -14.04
C GLN A 106 -9.20 5.39 -14.64
N ILE A 107 -8.23 4.54 -14.94
CA ILE A 107 -7.04 5.02 -15.60
C ILE A 107 -7.45 5.58 -16.97
N GLU A 108 -8.34 4.90 -17.70
CA GLU A 108 -8.87 5.37 -18.98
C GLU A 108 -9.66 6.69 -18.86
N LYS A 109 -10.61 6.77 -17.93
CA LYS A 109 -11.36 8.01 -17.64
C LYS A 109 -10.43 9.16 -17.24
N GLY A 110 -9.41 8.86 -16.42
CA GLY A 110 -8.39 9.81 -15.98
C GLY A 110 -7.54 10.33 -17.14
N VAL A 111 -7.11 9.45 -18.04
CA VAL A 111 -6.40 9.81 -19.28
C VAL A 111 -7.24 10.76 -20.12
N GLU A 112 -8.52 10.45 -20.32
CA GLU A 112 -9.42 11.31 -21.10
C GLU A 112 -9.61 12.69 -20.45
N LEU A 113 -9.79 12.73 -19.12
CA LEU A 113 -9.90 13.96 -18.35
C LEU A 113 -8.64 14.84 -18.49
N VAL A 114 -7.45 14.25 -18.34
CA VAL A 114 -6.18 14.99 -18.46
C VAL A 114 -6.00 15.52 -19.88
N ARG A 115 -6.33 14.74 -20.92
CA ARG A 115 -6.29 15.22 -22.31
C ARG A 115 -7.21 16.42 -22.54
N LYS A 116 -8.43 16.39 -22.00
CA LYS A 116 -9.40 17.50 -22.12
C LYS A 116 -8.91 18.79 -21.47
N CYS A 117 -8.05 18.72 -20.45
CA CYS A 117 -7.49 19.90 -19.80
C CYS A 117 -6.77 20.84 -20.78
N SER A 118 -6.11 20.29 -21.81
CA SER A 118 -5.37 21.06 -22.82
C SER A 118 -6.25 22.00 -23.67
N LYS A 119 -7.55 21.72 -23.77
CA LYS A 119 -8.49 22.44 -24.65
C LYS A 119 -9.45 23.33 -23.87
N GLN A 120 -9.26 23.47 -22.55
CA GLN A 120 -10.30 24.02 -21.70
C GLN A 120 -10.21 25.53 -21.49
N ALA A 121 -11.37 26.18 -21.53
CA ALA A 121 -11.51 27.61 -21.27
C ALA A 121 -11.28 27.93 -19.78
N ARG A 122 -10.78 29.15 -19.50
CA ARG A 122 -10.50 29.62 -18.12
C ARG A 122 -11.72 29.60 -17.20
N CYS A 123 -12.93 29.83 -17.72
CA CYS A 123 -14.16 29.82 -16.92
C CYS A 123 -14.48 28.45 -16.31
N LYS A 124 -13.99 27.36 -16.91
CA LYS A 124 -14.17 26.00 -16.40
C LYS A 124 -13.00 25.53 -15.51
N LYS A 125 -12.11 26.46 -15.12
CA LYS A 125 -10.93 26.13 -14.31
C LYS A 125 -11.30 25.47 -12.99
N TYR A 126 -12.27 26.01 -12.26
CA TYR A 126 -12.68 25.46 -10.96
C TYR A 126 -13.20 24.03 -11.10
N GLU A 127 -14.18 23.83 -12.00
CA GLU A 127 -14.77 22.52 -12.30
C GLU A 127 -13.68 21.48 -12.66
N TYR A 128 -12.75 21.82 -13.55
CA TYR A 128 -11.68 20.90 -13.95
C TYR A 128 -10.62 20.70 -12.88
N THR A 129 -10.38 21.70 -12.03
CA THR A 129 -9.45 21.57 -10.90
C THR A 129 -10.00 20.57 -9.89
N ASN A 130 -11.30 20.61 -9.58
CA ASN A 130 -11.94 19.62 -8.71
C ASN A 130 -11.87 18.21 -9.31
N LYS A 131 -12.18 18.06 -10.60
CA LYS A 131 -12.06 16.76 -11.28
C LYS A 131 -10.64 16.19 -11.25
N LEU A 132 -9.63 17.04 -11.42
CA LEU A 132 -8.22 16.62 -11.29
C LEU A 132 -7.84 16.29 -9.84
N PHE A 133 -8.44 16.97 -8.88
CA PHE A 133 -8.25 16.69 -7.46
C PHE A 133 -8.85 15.32 -7.09
N GLU A 134 -10.08 15.04 -7.51
CA GLU A 134 -10.75 13.74 -7.32
C GLU A 134 -9.94 12.60 -7.96
N LEU A 135 -9.45 12.80 -9.19
CA LEU A 135 -8.57 11.84 -9.85
C LEU A 135 -7.27 11.60 -9.06
N ASN A 136 -6.70 12.65 -8.46
CA ASN A 136 -5.53 12.49 -7.59
C ASN A 136 -5.87 11.72 -6.32
N GLN A 137 -7.01 11.98 -5.69
CA GLN A 137 -7.47 11.25 -4.51
C GLN A 137 -7.64 9.75 -4.81
N TYR A 138 -8.16 9.42 -5.99
CA TYR A 138 -8.24 8.03 -6.44
C TYR A 138 -6.85 7.36 -6.49
N PHE A 139 -5.85 7.99 -7.11
CA PHE A 139 -4.50 7.43 -7.15
C PHE A 139 -3.85 7.36 -5.77
N GLN A 140 -4.13 8.31 -4.87
CA GLN A 140 -3.66 8.27 -3.49
C GLN A 140 -4.27 7.08 -2.73
N GLY A 141 -5.57 6.86 -2.85
CA GLY A 141 -6.23 5.71 -2.24
C GLY A 141 -5.68 4.37 -2.77
N LEU A 142 -5.42 4.29 -4.08
CA LEU A 142 -4.76 3.12 -4.67
C LEU A 142 -3.36 2.90 -4.09
N LEU A 143 -2.57 3.97 -3.96
CA LEU A 143 -1.23 3.92 -3.37
C LEU A 143 -1.28 3.43 -1.92
N ASP A 144 -2.18 3.96 -1.11
CA ASP A 144 -2.34 3.60 0.30
C ASP A 144 -2.65 2.11 0.46
N ILE A 145 -3.58 1.58 -0.36
CA ILE A 145 -3.89 0.15 -0.38
C ILE A 145 -2.65 -0.69 -0.69
N LEU A 146 -1.87 -0.30 -1.69
CA LEU A 146 -0.69 -1.05 -2.11
C LEU A 146 0.42 -1.01 -1.07
N MET A 147 0.65 0.15 -0.44
CA MET A 147 1.57 0.31 0.67
C MET A 147 1.18 -0.55 1.87
N MET A 148 -0.10 -0.54 2.26
CA MET A 148 -0.61 -1.37 3.36
C MET A 148 -0.44 -2.86 3.09
N ARG A 149 -0.75 -3.31 1.86
CA ARG A 149 -0.55 -4.71 1.45
C ARG A 149 0.91 -5.12 1.54
N GLN A 150 1.83 -4.27 1.07
CA GLN A 150 3.25 -4.54 1.13
C GLN A 150 3.75 -4.63 2.57
N ALA A 151 3.41 -3.65 3.41
CA ALA A 151 3.77 -3.64 4.83
C ALA A 151 3.30 -4.92 5.54
N ARG A 152 2.06 -5.36 5.29
CA ARG A 152 1.53 -6.60 5.86
C ARG A 152 2.31 -7.84 5.41
N LYS A 153 2.62 -7.97 4.12
CA LYS A 153 3.43 -9.09 3.60
C LYS A 153 4.78 -9.13 4.29
N ASP A 154 5.41 -7.98 4.51
CA ASP A 154 6.71 -7.88 5.16
C ASP A 154 6.63 -8.23 6.66
N PHE A 155 5.61 -7.74 7.38
CA PHE A 155 5.36 -8.17 8.76
C PHE A 155 5.14 -9.69 8.87
N GLN A 156 4.35 -10.27 7.96
CA GLN A 156 4.08 -11.69 7.98
C GLN A 156 5.34 -12.52 7.70
N ARG A 157 6.22 -12.06 6.81
CA ARG A 157 7.54 -12.67 6.57
C ARG A 157 8.39 -12.67 7.84
N VAL A 158 8.48 -11.53 8.53
CA VAL A 158 9.23 -11.40 9.79
C VAL A 158 8.66 -12.34 10.87
N LEU A 159 7.34 -12.37 11.05
CA LEU A 159 6.69 -13.28 12.00
C LEU A 159 6.98 -14.74 11.70
N ASN A 160 6.96 -15.14 10.42
CA ASN A 160 7.26 -16.51 10.01
C ASN A 160 8.72 -16.88 10.30
N ILE A 161 9.66 -15.96 10.07
CA ILE A 161 11.07 -16.14 10.42
C ILE A 161 11.24 -16.31 11.93
N LEU A 162 10.61 -15.45 12.74
CA LEU A 162 10.65 -15.52 14.20
C LEU A 162 10.07 -16.84 14.73
N ARG A 163 8.92 -17.29 14.21
CA ARG A 163 8.33 -18.59 14.56
C ARG A 163 9.27 -19.74 14.23
N ALA A 164 9.88 -19.73 13.04
CA ALA A 164 10.83 -20.76 12.64
C ALA A 164 12.08 -20.78 13.54
N TRP A 165 12.58 -19.60 13.93
CA TRP A 165 13.68 -19.45 14.89
C TRP A 165 13.32 -19.98 16.28
N LEU A 166 12.17 -19.59 16.82
CA LEU A 166 11.68 -20.08 18.12
C LEU A 166 11.54 -21.60 18.12
N ALA A 167 10.92 -22.16 17.08
CA ALA A 167 10.72 -23.60 16.97
C ALA A 167 12.06 -24.37 16.89
N ARG A 168 13.11 -23.79 16.29
CA ARG A 168 14.46 -24.39 16.31
C ARG A 168 15.08 -24.35 17.71
N ASN A 169 15.01 -23.22 18.40
CA ASN A 169 15.65 -23.05 19.71
C ASN A 169 14.95 -23.83 20.84
N VAL A 170 13.62 -23.96 20.77
CA VAL A 170 12.85 -24.81 21.68
C VAL A 170 13.20 -26.28 21.46
N ARG A 171 13.25 -26.75 20.20
CA ARG A 171 13.64 -28.13 19.87
C ARG A 171 15.10 -28.45 20.22
N ALA A 172 16.01 -27.48 20.10
CA ALA A 172 17.40 -27.65 20.51
C ALA A 172 17.59 -27.67 22.04
N GLY A 173 16.54 -27.44 22.84
CA GLY A 173 16.65 -27.28 24.29
C GLY A 173 17.52 -26.09 24.72
N ASN A 174 17.82 -25.17 23.79
CA ASN A 174 18.81 -24.10 23.99
C ASN A 174 18.27 -22.97 24.88
N VAL A 175 16.94 -22.77 24.91
CA VAL A 175 16.32 -21.76 25.77
C VAL A 175 16.58 -22.07 27.25
N LYS A 176 16.46 -23.34 27.68
CA LYS A 176 16.70 -23.75 29.07
C LYS A 176 18.19 -23.71 29.44
N ARG A 177 19.09 -23.97 28.49
CA ARG A 177 20.54 -23.86 28.66
C ARG A 177 21.01 -22.40 28.80
N GLN A 178 20.52 -21.48 27.96
CA GLN A 178 20.86 -20.06 28.10
C GLN A 178 20.35 -19.44 29.40
N PHE A 179 19.12 -19.74 29.81
CA PHE A 179 18.62 -19.27 31.11
C PHE A 179 19.30 -19.98 32.30
N GLY A 180 19.77 -21.22 32.11
CA GLY A 180 20.60 -21.95 33.07
C GLY A 180 21.95 -21.27 33.28
N ASP A 181 22.69 -21.00 32.19
CA ASP A 181 23.98 -20.29 32.22
C ASP A 181 23.87 -18.91 32.88
N VAL A 182 22.81 -18.16 32.57
CA VAL A 182 22.59 -16.83 33.18
C VAL A 182 22.29 -16.94 34.67
N ARG A 183 21.53 -17.96 35.11
CA ARG A 183 21.26 -18.20 36.54
C ARG A 183 22.53 -18.66 37.28
N GLU A 184 23.35 -19.49 36.66
CA GLU A 184 24.60 -20.00 37.22
C GLU A 184 25.64 -18.88 37.38
N GLN A 185 25.83 -18.06 36.34
CA GLN A 185 26.67 -16.86 36.41
C GLN A 185 26.18 -15.87 37.47
N SER A 186 24.86 -15.69 37.61
CA SER A 186 24.30 -14.84 38.68
C SER A 186 24.52 -15.41 40.09
N GLY A 187 24.61 -16.74 40.23
CA GLY A 187 24.89 -17.42 41.50
C GLY A 187 26.34 -17.21 41.94
N ASP A 188 27.28 -17.43 41.02
CA ASP A 188 28.72 -17.24 41.27
C ASP A 188 29.06 -15.80 41.67
N VAL A 189 28.45 -14.80 41.00
CA VAL A 189 28.64 -13.39 41.36
C VAL A 189 28.14 -13.10 42.79
N ARG A 190 27.02 -13.70 43.19
CA ARG A 190 26.48 -13.53 44.54
C ARG A 190 27.39 -14.15 45.60
N GLU A 191 27.88 -15.37 45.39
CA GLU A 191 28.80 -16.03 46.33
C GLU A 191 30.14 -15.29 46.42
N GLY A 192 30.65 -14.78 45.29
CA GLY A 192 31.82 -13.92 45.25
C GLY A 192 31.66 -12.67 46.13
N LEU A 193 30.52 -11.98 46.02
CA LEU A 193 30.21 -10.81 46.85
C LEU A 193 30.08 -11.16 48.34
N VAL A 194 29.43 -12.27 48.68
CA VAL A 194 29.30 -12.75 50.08
C VAL A 194 30.68 -13.05 50.68
N SER A 195 31.58 -13.67 49.92
CA SER A 195 32.95 -13.96 50.36
C SER A 195 33.78 -12.69 50.58
N LEU A 196 33.57 -11.66 49.76
CA LEU A 196 34.21 -10.35 49.89
C LEU A 196 33.74 -9.61 51.15
N ILE A 197 32.43 -9.64 51.43
CA ILE A 197 31.84 -9.02 52.62
C ILE A 197 32.40 -9.66 53.90
N LYS A 198 32.42 -10.99 53.99
CA LYS A 198 33.00 -11.69 55.14
C LYS A 198 34.47 -11.33 55.36
N ARG A 199 35.26 -11.25 54.29
CA ARG A 199 36.68 -10.88 54.37
C ARG A 199 36.88 -9.42 54.80
N THR A 200 35.94 -8.53 54.49
CA THR A 200 35.98 -7.14 55.00
C THR A 200 35.54 -7.05 56.45
N GLU A 201 34.58 -7.85 56.91
CA GLU A 201 34.18 -7.91 58.32
C GLU A 201 35.31 -8.49 59.20
N GLU A 202 36.00 -9.52 58.75
CA GLU A 202 37.17 -10.09 59.46
C GLU A 202 38.36 -9.11 59.55
N ARG A 203 38.46 -8.15 58.64
CA ARG A 203 39.51 -7.09 58.66
C ARG A 203 39.15 -5.88 59.53
N VAL A 204 37.89 -5.73 59.94
CA VAL A 204 37.42 -4.61 60.78
C VAL A 204 37.40 -4.98 62.28
N VAL A 205 37.65 -6.25 62.63
CA VAL A 205 37.67 -6.76 64.01
C VAL A 205 39.11 -6.92 64.57
N CYS A 206 40.11 -6.30 63.94
CA CYS A 206 41.45 -6.10 64.50
C CYS A 206 41.68 -4.61 64.79
#